data_AF-A0A3D1SLE4-F1
#
_entry.id   AF-A0A3D1SLE4-F1
#
_cell.length_a   1.000
_cell.length_b   1.000
_cell.length_c   1.000
_cell.angle_alpha   90.00
_cell.angle_beta   90.00
_cell.angle_gamma   90.00
#
_symmetry.space_group_name_H-M   'P 1'
#
loop_
_entity.id
_entity.type
_entity.pdbx_description
1 polymer ?
#
loop_
_entity_poly.entity_id
_entity_poly.type
_entity_poly.pdbx_seq_one_letter_code
_entity_poly.pdbx_strand_id
1 'polypeptide(L)'
;TSFATIGIMWLNHHRIFTHIKRTDNTLLILNLLLLLVIVFIPFPTALLAQYLAQYTAHPNEHVAVAVYNGTFLLMAIFFNLIWRYAAYNNRLLDKRADPEGVHAISKQFRFGPLLYVILFGLGWISVPASIAMSLLLAVFFALPVRTSRPLPEV
;
A
#
# COMPACT_ATOMS: atom_id res chain seq x y z
N THR A 1 5.59 -14.35 5.01
CA THR A 1 4.67 -13.19 5.00
C THR A 1 5.08 -12.17 3.95
N SER A 2 6.34 -11.75 3.87
CA SER A 2 6.81 -10.69 2.93
C SER A 2 6.48 -10.93 1.46
N PHE A 3 6.64 -12.17 0.93
CA PHE A 3 6.30 -12.46 -0.47
C PHE A 3 4.81 -12.26 -0.78
N ALA A 4 3.92 -12.73 0.10
CA ALA A 4 2.48 -12.55 -0.06
C ALA A 4 2.12 -11.06 -0.05
N THR A 5 2.72 -10.30 0.86
CA THR A 5 2.57 -8.83 0.96
C THR A 5 2.99 -8.12 -0.33
N ILE A 6 4.16 -8.47 -0.89
CA ILE A 6 4.65 -7.92 -2.16
C ILE A 6 3.71 -8.31 -3.32
N GLY A 7 3.23 -9.56 -3.35
CA GLY A 7 2.28 -10.03 -4.37
C GLY A 7 0.95 -9.25 -4.35
N ILE A 8 0.39 -8.97 -3.17
CA ILE A 8 -0.81 -8.15 -3.01
C ILE A 8 -0.58 -6.73 -3.54
N MET A 9 0.58 -6.14 -3.23
CA MET A 9 0.94 -4.80 -3.70
C MET A 9 1.07 -4.77 -5.22
N TRP A 10 1.67 -5.79 -5.82
CA TRP A 10 1.79 -5.94 -7.26
C TRP A 10 0.42 -6.07 -7.94
N LEU A 11 -0.50 -6.85 -7.39
CA LEU A 11 -1.87 -6.95 -7.88
C LEU A 11 -2.60 -5.60 -7.81
N ASN A 12 -2.46 -4.87 -6.70
CA ASN A 12 -3.07 -3.54 -6.55
C ASN A 12 -2.46 -2.52 -7.51
N HIS A 13 -1.15 -2.58 -7.74
CA HIS A 13 -0.47 -1.77 -8.76
C HIS A 13 -1.04 -2.04 -10.15
N HIS A 14 -1.12 -3.30 -10.58
CA HIS A 14 -1.70 -3.62 -11.88
C HIS A 14 -3.15 -3.20 -12.03
N ARG A 15 -3.99 -3.36 -10.98
CA ARG A 15 -5.39 -2.89 -10.98
C ARG A 15 -5.51 -1.37 -11.16
N ILE A 16 -4.58 -0.58 -10.63
CA ILE A 16 -4.56 0.86 -10.87
C ILE A 16 -4.15 1.13 -12.31
N PHE A 17 -3.08 0.48 -12.77
CA PHE A 17 -2.51 0.72 -14.10
C PHE A 17 -3.41 0.26 -15.25
N THR A 18 -4.38 -0.63 -15.03
CA THR A 18 -5.41 -0.92 -16.05
C THR A 18 -6.29 0.29 -16.40
N HIS A 19 -6.39 1.27 -15.50
CA HIS A 19 -7.16 2.51 -15.72
C HIS A 19 -6.32 3.63 -16.34
N ILE A 20 -4.99 3.51 -16.32
CA ILE A 20 -4.05 4.51 -16.84
C ILE A 20 -3.70 4.14 -18.28
N LYS A 21 -4.06 5.00 -19.25
CA LYS A 21 -3.81 4.77 -20.70
C LYS A 21 -2.67 5.58 -21.28
N ARG A 22 -2.24 6.63 -20.58
CA ARG A 22 -1.14 7.50 -20.99
C ARG A 22 -0.04 7.46 -19.94
N THR A 23 1.20 7.47 -20.40
CA THR A 23 2.39 7.48 -19.54
C THR A 23 3.21 8.72 -19.87
N ASP A 24 3.69 9.40 -18.84
CA ASP A 24 4.65 10.49 -18.95
C ASP A 24 5.83 10.30 -18.00
N ASN A 25 6.85 11.15 -18.10
CA ASN A 25 8.07 11.02 -17.31
C ASN A 25 7.83 11.15 -15.81
N THR A 26 6.88 11.98 -15.38
CA THR A 26 6.53 12.16 -13.97
C THR A 26 5.89 10.90 -13.40
N LEU A 27 4.98 10.26 -14.12
CA LEU A 27 4.39 8.98 -13.71
C LEU A 27 5.47 7.90 -13.58
N LEU A 28 6.43 7.84 -14.51
CA LEU A 28 7.53 6.89 -14.46
C LEU A 28 8.45 7.12 -13.25
N ILE A 29 8.75 8.37 -12.91
CA ILE A 29 9.54 8.71 -11.71
C ILE A 29 8.80 8.30 -10.44
N LEU A 30 7.51 8.63 -10.32
CA LEU A 30 6.70 8.22 -9.16
C LEU A 30 6.64 6.69 -9.03
N ASN A 31 6.53 5.99 -10.16
CA ASN A 31 6.57 4.53 -10.20
C ASN A 31 7.92 3.98 -9.76
N LEU A 32 9.04 4.58 -10.19
CA LEU A 32 10.38 4.20 -9.74
C LEU A 32 10.55 4.39 -8.23
N LEU A 33 10.05 5.49 -7.67
CA LEU A 33 10.08 5.74 -6.23
C LEU A 33 9.22 4.72 -5.46
N LEU A 34 8.05 4.34 -5.99
CA LEU A 34 7.25 3.26 -5.42
C LEU A 34 8.02 1.93 -5.44
N LEU A 35 8.65 1.60 -6.56
CA LEU A 35 9.46 0.38 -6.70
C LEU A 35 10.63 0.36 -5.72
N LEU A 36 11.29 1.50 -5.49
CA LEU A 36 12.34 1.65 -4.48
C LEU A 36 11.85 1.25 -3.09
N VAL A 37 10.65 1.69 -2.70
CA VAL A 37 10.06 1.31 -1.41
C VAL A 37 9.73 -0.18 -1.38
N ILE A 38 9.17 -0.73 -2.47
CA ILE A 38 8.81 -2.16 -2.55
C ILE A 38 10.05 -3.06 -2.37
N VAL A 39 11.16 -2.74 -3.04
CA VAL A 39 12.40 -3.53 -2.88
C VAL A 39 13.03 -3.36 -1.50
N PHE A 40 12.68 -2.32 -0.76
CA PHE A 40 13.14 -2.11 0.61
C PHE A 40 12.36 -2.94 1.63
N ILE A 41 11.10 -3.31 1.38
CA ILE A 41 10.22 -4.09 2.31
C ILE A 41 10.87 -5.32 2.98
N PRO A 42 11.71 -6.12 2.29
CA PRO A 42 12.36 -7.27 2.93
C PRO A 42 13.22 -6.88 4.14
N PHE A 43 13.89 -5.72 4.11
CA PHE A 43 14.76 -5.26 5.20
C PHE A 43 13.99 -4.98 6.50
N PRO A 44 12.97 -4.09 6.53
CA PRO A 44 12.16 -3.87 7.73
C PRO A 44 11.44 -5.13 8.21
N THR A 45 11.06 -6.02 7.29
CA THR A 45 10.40 -7.27 7.67
C THR A 45 11.35 -8.24 8.36
N ALA A 46 12.59 -8.36 7.86
CA ALA A 46 13.64 -9.15 8.51
C ALA A 46 14.03 -8.53 9.87
N LEU A 47 14.15 -7.20 9.93
CA LEU A 47 14.41 -6.47 11.16
C LEU A 47 13.33 -6.78 12.20
N LEU A 48 12.05 -6.59 11.86
CA LEU A 48 10.94 -6.90 12.76
C LEU A 48 10.93 -8.37 13.21
N ALA A 49 11.23 -9.31 12.31
CA ALA A 49 11.29 -10.73 12.63
C ALA A 49 12.41 -11.06 13.65
N GLN A 50 13.57 -10.41 13.56
CA GLN A 50 14.66 -10.59 14.54
C GLN A 50 14.24 -10.14 15.93
N TYR A 51 13.56 -9.00 16.04
CA TYR A 51 13.05 -8.51 17.33
C TYR A 51 11.96 -9.41 17.90
N LEU A 52 11.06 -9.96 17.07
CA LEU A 52 10.04 -10.91 17.53
C LEU A 52 10.59 -12.28 17.94
N ALA A 53 11.74 -12.69 17.39
CA ALA A 53 12.37 -13.97 17.72
C ALA A 53 13.08 -13.95 19.09
N GLN A 54 13.40 -12.77 19.61
CA GLN A 54 14.03 -12.61 20.92
C GLN A 54 12.95 -12.43 21.99
N TYR A 55 12.84 -13.39 22.91
CA TYR A 55 11.79 -13.44 23.94
C TYR A 55 11.92 -12.37 25.03
N THR A 56 13.06 -11.66 25.07
CA THR A 56 13.36 -10.58 26.00
C THR A 56 13.12 -9.23 25.35
N ALA A 57 12.38 -8.35 26.04
CA ALA A 57 12.14 -6.99 25.59
C ALA A 57 13.46 -6.25 25.35
N HIS A 58 13.68 -5.79 24.11
CA HIS A 58 14.87 -5.05 23.71
C HIS A 58 14.63 -3.54 23.87
N PRO A 59 15.63 -2.74 24.28
CA PRO A 59 15.44 -1.28 24.36
C PRO A 59 15.03 -0.60 23.03
N ASN A 60 15.22 -1.29 21.89
CA ASN A 60 15.12 -0.71 20.55
C ASN A 60 13.96 -1.26 19.68
N GLU A 61 13.02 -2.02 20.24
CA GLU A 61 11.90 -2.62 19.45
C GLU A 61 11.03 -1.55 18.77
N HIS A 62 10.86 -0.40 19.42
CA HIS A 62 10.13 0.74 18.85
C HIS A 62 10.74 1.23 17.52
N VAL A 63 12.07 1.16 17.38
CA VAL A 63 12.76 1.56 16.14
C VAL A 63 12.45 0.56 15.02
N ALA A 64 12.45 -0.75 15.31
CA ALA A 64 12.13 -1.77 14.32
C ALA A 64 10.68 -1.65 13.82
N VAL A 65 9.74 -1.43 14.74
CA VAL A 65 8.32 -1.21 14.42
C VAL A 65 8.13 0.09 13.65
N ALA A 66 8.82 1.17 14.04
CA ALA A 66 8.78 2.45 13.33
C ALA A 66 9.31 2.31 11.90
N VAL A 67 10.43 1.60 11.68
CA VAL A 67 10.98 1.34 10.35
C VAL A 67 10.04 0.47 9.52
N TYR A 68 9.43 -0.56 10.12
CA TYR A 68 8.43 -1.41 9.47
C TYR A 68 7.22 -0.60 9.02
N ASN A 69 6.50 0.04 9.96
CA ASN A 69 5.30 0.81 9.66
C ASN A 69 5.58 2.03 8.77
N GLY A 70 6.73 2.69 8.97
CA GLY A 70 7.16 3.81 8.15
C GLY A 70 7.36 3.44 6.69
N THR A 71 7.86 2.22 6.42
CA THR A 71 7.98 1.70 5.06
C THR A 71 6.61 1.52 4.39
N PHE A 72 5.64 0.94 5.10
CA PHE A 72 4.27 0.81 4.55
C PHE A 72 3.56 2.16 4.40
N LEU A 73 3.82 3.11 5.30
CA LEU A 73 3.32 4.47 5.19
C LEU A 73 3.89 5.17 3.94
N LEU A 74 5.19 5.11 3.72
CA LEU A 74 5.84 5.66 2.52
C LEU A 74 5.27 5.04 1.25
N MET A 75 5.09 3.72 1.25
CA MET A 75 4.48 3.03 0.12
C MET A 75 3.04 3.53 -0.13
N ALA A 76 2.21 3.67 0.92
CA ALA A 76 0.86 4.19 0.80
C ALA A 76 0.83 5.63 0.24
N ILE A 77 1.80 6.47 0.63
CA ILE A 77 1.99 7.81 0.09
C ILE A 77 2.29 7.76 -1.41
N PHE A 78 3.23 6.93 -1.86
CA PHE A 78 3.57 6.84 -3.29
C PHE A 78 2.42 6.31 -4.14
N PHE A 79 1.69 5.30 -3.67
CA PHE A 79 0.47 4.85 -4.33
C PHE A 79 -0.57 5.98 -4.46
N ASN A 80 -0.78 6.77 -3.40
CA ASN A 80 -1.68 7.91 -3.44
C ASN A 80 -1.21 8.98 -4.43
N LEU A 81 0.10 9.28 -4.47
CA LEU A 81 0.67 10.25 -5.39
C LEU A 81 0.49 9.82 -6.86
N ILE A 82 0.76 8.54 -7.18
CA ILE A 82 0.54 7.99 -8.52
C ILE A 82 -0.93 8.14 -8.92
N TRP A 83 -1.86 7.71 -8.04
CA TRP A 83 -3.29 7.77 -8.33
C TRP A 83 -3.77 9.21 -8.49
N ARG A 84 -3.40 10.10 -7.56
CA ARG A 84 -3.80 11.51 -7.59
C ARG A 84 -3.24 12.20 -8.83
N TYR A 85 -2.00 11.92 -9.21
CA TYR A 85 -1.39 12.47 -10.42
C TYR A 85 -2.11 12.00 -11.69
N ALA A 86 -2.42 10.70 -11.79
CA ALA A 86 -3.09 10.13 -12.95
C ALA A 86 -4.56 10.56 -13.08
N ALA A 87 -5.28 10.63 -11.94
CA ALA A 87 -6.69 10.96 -11.87
C ALA A 87 -6.99 12.46 -11.87
N TYR A 88 -6.01 13.32 -11.52
CA TYR A 88 -6.20 14.77 -11.56
C TYR A 88 -6.62 15.22 -12.96
N ASN A 89 -7.78 15.86 -13.07
CA ASN A 89 -8.39 16.30 -14.33
C ASN A 89 -8.51 15.20 -15.41
N ASN A 90 -8.64 13.92 -15.02
CA ASN A 90 -8.63 12.77 -15.94
C ASN A 90 -7.42 12.78 -16.90
N ARG A 91 -6.26 13.26 -16.41
CA ARG A 91 -5.09 13.55 -17.24
C ARG A 91 -4.54 12.32 -17.95
N LEU A 92 -4.51 11.18 -17.27
CA LEU A 92 -3.94 9.92 -17.80
C LEU A 92 -4.94 8.75 -17.80
N LEU A 93 -6.15 8.97 -17.27
CA LEU A 93 -7.21 7.97 -17.22
C LEU A 93 -7.82 7.73 -18.61
N ASP A 94 -8.30 6.50 -18.84
CA ASP A 94 -9.12 6.20 -20.01
C ASP A 94 -10.41 7.05 -20.00
N LYS A 95 -10.80 7.62 -21.14
CA LYS A 95 -12.08 8.33 -21.29
C LYS A 95 -13.29 7.41 -21.10
N ARG A 96 -13.08 6.09 -21.22
CA ARG A 96 -14.07 5.03 -20.98
C ARG A 96 -13.89 4.36 -19.61
N ALA A 97 -13.05 4.91 -18.73
CA ALA A 97 -12.89 4.36 -17.40
C ALA A 97 -14.23 4.41 -16.66
N ASP A 98 -14.59 3.29 -16.03
CA ASP A 98 -15.80 3.19 -15.20
C ASP A 98 -15.75 4.22 -14.06
N PRO A 99 -16.67 5.19 -14.02
CA PRO A 99 -16.69 6.23 -12.99
C PRO A 99 -16.81 5.65 -11.57
N GLU A 100 -17.50 4.52 -11.42
CA GLU A 100 -17.68 3.86 -10.11
C GLU A 100 -16.36 3.25 -9.61
N GLY A 101 -15.65 2.52 -10.47
CA GLY A 101 -14.30 2.01 -10.19
C GLY A 101 -13.30 3.12 -9.84
N VAL A 102 -13.28 4.22 -10.60
CA VAL A 102 -12.40 5.38 -10.31
C VAL A 102 -12.74 6.02 -8.96
N HIS A 103 -14.02 6.14 -8.62
CA HIS A 103 -14.44 6.72 -7.33
C HIS A 103 -14.08 5.80 -6.15
N ALA A 104 -14.29 4.49 -6.28
CA ALA A 104 -13.95 3.51 -5.26
C ALA A 104 -12.44 3.50 -4.97
N ILE A 105 -11.62 3.48 -6.02
CA ILE A 105 -10.16 3.54 -5.90
C ILE A 105 -9.72 4.87 -5.25
N SER A 106 -10.31 5.99 -5.67
CA SER A 106 -10.04 7.31 -5.08
C SER A 106 -10.43 7.41 -3.61
N LYS A 107 -11.48 6.71 -3.18
CA LYS A 107 -11.89 6.64 -1.78
C LYS A 107 -10.86 5.82 -0.99
N GLN A 108 -10.54 4.62 -1.46
CA GLN A 108 -9.57 3.73 -0.80
C GLN A 108 -8.20 4.38 -0.63
N PHE A 109 -7.66 5.05 -1.66
CA PHE A 109 -6.36 5.72 -1.57
C PHE A 109 -6.37 6.98 -0.71
N ARG A 110 -7.51 7.63 -0.48
CA ARG A 110 -7.61 8.74 0.50
C ARG A 110 -7.58 8.25 1.94
N PHE A 111 -8.26 7.13 2.24
CA PHE A 111 -8.34 6.60 3.60
C PHE A 111 -7.15 5.71 3.99
N GLY A 112 -6.51 5.03 3.03
CA GLY A 112 -5.38 4.12 3.29
C GLY A 112 -4.18 4.78 3.99
N PRO A 113 -3.63 5.91 3.50
CA PRO A 113 -2.52 6.60 4.15
C PRO A 113 -2.84 7.05 5.57
N LEU A 114 -4.07 7.50 5.84
CA LEU A 114 -4.50 7.91 7.19
C LEU A 114 -4.45 6.72 8.17
N LEU A 115 -4.89 5.53 7.74
CA LEU A 115 -4.76 4.30 8.53
C LEU A 115 -3.30 3.95 8.81
N TYR A 116 -2.41 4.11 7.83
CA TYR A 116 -0.98 3.88 8.04
C TYR A 116 -0.32 4.92 8.95
N VAL A 117 -0.78 6.18 8.96
CA VAL A 117 -0.33 7.19 9.93
C VAL A 117 -0.75 6.82 11.34
N ILE A 118 -2.00 6.36 11.53
CA ILE A 118 -2.49 5.89 12.83
C ILE A 118 -1.66 4.68 13.30
N LEU A 119 -1.39 3.72 12.43
CA LEU A 119 -0.53 2.56 12.71
C LEU A 119 0.88 2.94 13.13
N PHE A 120 1.47 3.91 12.43
CA PHE A 120 2.80 4.44 12.75
C PHE A 120 2.83 5.07 14.14
N GLY A 121 1.83 5.90 14.46
CA GLY A 121 1.67 6.49 15.80
C GLY A 121 1.45 5.42 16.88
N LEU A 122 0.65 4.40 16.58
CA LEU A 122 0.37 3.29 17.51
C LEU A 122 1.63 2.50 17.88
N GLY A 123 2.62 2.42 16.97
CA GLY A 123 3.91 1.76 17.23
C GLY A 123 4.71 2.37 18.38
N TRP A 124 4.48 3.65 18.70
CA TRP A 124 5.08 4.34 19.84
C TRP A 124 4.34 4.10 21.16
N ILE A 125 3.09 3.65 21.11
CA ILE A 125 2.25 3.38 22.29
C ILE A 125 2.30 1.89 22.65
N SER A 126 2.13 1.02 21.65
CA SER A 126 2.08 -0.42 21.84
C SER A 126 2.61 -1.14 20.60
N VAL A 127 3.80 -1.71 20.75
CA VAL A 127 4.45 -2.55 19.72
C VAL A 127 3.55 -3.74 19.32
N PRO A 128 2.99 -4.54 20.24
CA PRO A 128 2.12 -5.67 19.87
C PRO A 128 0.85 -5.23 19.14
N ALA A 129 0.19 -4.16 19.59
CA ALA A 129 -1.04 -3.67 18.97
C ALA A 129 -0.80 -3.16 17.55
N SER A 130 0.34 -2.48 17.34
CA SER A 130 0.74 -1.99 16.01
C SER A 130 1.03 -3.14 15.05
N ILE A 131 1.74 -4.18 15.49
CA ILE A 131 2.01 -5.38 14.66
C ILE A 131 0.70 -6.10 14.31
N ALA A 132 -0.20 -6.32 15.29
CA ALA A 132 -1.48 -6.96 15.06
C ALA A 132 -2.34 -6.20 14.05
N MET A 133 -2.41 -4.88 14.19
CA MET A 133 -3.18 -4.03 13.30
C MET A 133 -2.55 -3.94 11.89
N SER A 134 -1.23 -3.93 11.77
CA SER A 134 -0.54 -4.00 10.47
C SER A 134 -0.81 -5.31 9.74
N LEU A 135 -0.87 -6.45 10.45
CA LEU A 135 -1.26 -7.74 9.87
C LEU A 135 -2.73 -7.73 9.41
N LEU A 136 -3.64 -7.20 10.23
CA LEU A 136 -5.06 -7.05 9.86
C LEU A 136 -5.23 -6.18 8.62
N LEU A 137 -4.49 -5.07 8.51
CA LEU A 137 -4.52 -4.21 7.34
C LEU A 137 -4.01 -4.95 6.10
N ALA A 138 -2.90 -5.68 6.23
CA ALA A 138 -2.36 -6.50 5.14
C ALA A 138 -3.41 -7.50 4.63
N VAL A 139 -4.13 -8.18 5.53
CA VAL A 139 -5.22 -9.11 5.15
C VAL A 139 -6.38 -8.37 4.50
N PHE A 140 -6.81 -7.23 5.07
CA PHE A 140 -7.89 -6.43 4.49
C PHE A 140 -7.58 -6.00 3.05
N PHE A 141 -6.36 -5.52 2.78
CA PHE A 141 -5.92 -5.16 1.44
C PHE A 141 -5.62 -6.36 0.53
N ALA A 142 -5.37 -7.54 1.10
CA ALA A 142 -5.24 -8.80 0.36
C ALA A 142 -6.56 -9.27 -0.23
N LEU A 143 -7.66 -9.02 0.50
CA LEU A 143 -8.98 -9.45 0.07
C LEU A 143 -9.39 -8.67 -1.20
N PRO A 144 -9.67 -9.36 -2.32
CA PRO A 144 -10.10 -8.69 -3.53
C PRO A 144 -11.44 -7.99 -3.26
N VAL A 145 -11.50 -6.68 -3.49
CA VAL A 145 -12.77 -5.97 -3.65
C VAL A 145 -13.48 -6.69 -4.80
N ARG A 146 -14.61 -7.35 -4.51
CA ARG A 146 -15.41 -8.05 -5.53
C ARG A 146 -15.88 -7.01 -6.55
N THR A 147 -15.15 -6.84 -7.63
CA THR A 147 -15.70 -6.22 -8.84
C THR A 147 -16.63 -7.26 -9.45
N SER A 148 -17.92 -7.10 -9.19
CA SER A 148 -18.99 -7.78 -9.91
C SER A 148 -18.86 -7.38 -11.37
N ARG A 149 -18.16 -8.16 -12.18
CA ARG A 149 -18.14 -7.97 -13.64
C ARG A 149 -19.46 -8.58 -14.14
N PRO A 150 -20.40 -7.80 -14.69
CA PRO A 150 -21.55 -8.39 -15.37
C PRO A 150 -20.99 -9.23 -16.53
N LEU A 151 -21.43 -10.48 -16.64
CA LEU A 151 -21.08 -11.34 -17.77
C LEU A 151 -21.59 -10.67 -19.06
N PRO A 152 -20.84 -10.71 -20.17
CA PRO A 152 -21.37 -10.29 -21.45
C PRO A 152 -22.60 -11.17 -21.74
N GLU A 153 -23.75 -10.53 -21.96
CA GLU A 153 -24.89 -11.21 -22.56
C GLU A 153 -24.46 -11.69 -23.94
N VAL A 154 -24.48 -13.02 -24.12
CA VAL A 154 -24.25 -13.71 -25.39
C VAL A 154 -25.58 -13.87 -26.11
#